data_AF-A0A966Z462-F1
#
_entry.id   AF-A0A966Z462-F1
#
_cell.length_a   1.000
_cell.length_b   1.000
_cell.length_c   1.000
_cell.angle_alpha   90.00
_cell.angle_beta   90.00
_cell.angle_gamma   90.00
#
_symmetry.space_group_name_H-M   'P 1'
#
loop_
_entity.id
_entity.type
_entity.pdbx_description
1 polymer ?
#
loop_
_entity_poly.entity_id
_entity_poly.type
_entity_poly.pdbx_seq_one_letter_code
_entity_poly.pdbx_strand_id
1 'polypeptide(L)'
;MTQSQPDWRKVDAHPDFRKLVNARKSFIVPAFIFFCAYYFTLPVLAGWFPEIMKTKVIGPLNVAYLFALSQFFMAWIVALLYVRAASRFDRMAKEVLEKNH
;
A
#
# COMPACT_ATOMS: atom_id res chain seq x y z
N MET A 1 -5.23 -30.18 -26.31
CA MET A 1 -4.30 -30.11 -25.18
C MET A 1 -4.75 -28.97 -24.27
N THR A 2 -5.65 -29.26 -23.34
CA THR A 2 -6.22 -28.25 -22.43
C THR A 2 -5.24 -28.12 -21.26
N GLN A 3 -4.60 -26.96 -21.09
CA GLN A 3 -3.75 -26.72 -19.93
C GLN A 3 -4.62 -26.82 -18.67
N SER A 4 -4.35 -27.83 -17.84
CA SER A 4 -5.00 -28.01 -16.54
C SER A 4 -4.77 -26.76 -15.71
N GLN A 5 -5.84 -25.99 -15.51
CA GLN A 5 -5.88 -24.85 -14.59
C GLN A 5 -5.28 -25.29 -13.25
N PRO A 6 -4.32 -24.54 -12.68
CA PRO A 6 -3.76 -24.88 -11.37
C PRO A 6 -4.90 -24.98 -10.36
N ASP A 7 -5.02 -26.13 -9.68
CA ASP A 7 -6.05 -26.39 -8.67
C ASP A 7 -5.77 -25.55 -7.41
N TRP A 8 -6.16 -24.27 -7.45
CA TRP A 8 -5.88 -23.29 -6.40
C TRP A 8 -6.43 -23.68 -5.02
N ARG A 9 -7.44 -24.56 -4.99
CA ARG A 9 -8.05 -25.07 -3.75
C ARG A 9 -7.10 -25.98 -2.97
N LYS A 10 -6.14 -26.65 -3.62
CA LYS A 10 -5.13 -27.48 -2.94
C LYS A 10 -3.95 -26.66 -2.41
N VAL A 11 -3.68 -25.50 -2.99
CA VAL A 11 -2.60 -24.59 -2.56
C VAL A 11 -3.02 -23.76 -1.33
N ASP A 12 -4.29 -23.38 -1.22
CA ASP A 12 -4.84 -22.63 -0.08
C ASP A 12 -4.83 -23.40 1.27
N ALA A 13 -4.76 -24.74 1.21
CA ALA A 13 -4.77 -25.58 2.41
C ALA A 13 -3.43 -25.59 3.17
N HIS A 14 -2.32 -25.13 2.56
CA HIS A 14 -1.01 -25.20 3.22
C HIS A 14 -0.86 -24.08 4.27
N PRO A 15 -0.61 -24.41 5.55
CA PRO A 15 -0.48 -23.42 6.64
C PRO A 15 0.64 -22.40 6.41
N ASP A 16 1.66 -22.76 5.61
CA ASP A 16 2.74 -21.87 5.23
C ASP A 16 2.28 -20.74 4.29
N PHE A 17 1.36 -21.03 3.37
CA PHE A 17 0.80 -20.05 2.43
C PHE A 17 0.02 -18.96 3.17
N ARG A 18 -0.71 -19.33 4.23
CA ARG A 18 -1.43 -18.38 5.11
C ARG A 18 -0.49 -17.53 5.98
N LYS A 19 0.62 -18.09 6.47
CA LYS A 19 1.65 -17.30 7.17
C LYS A 19 2.30 -16.26 6.25
N LEU A 20 2.55 -16.63 5.00
CA LEU A 20 3.09 -15.75 3.96
C LEU A 20 2.13 -14.60 3.65
N VAL A 21 0.85 -14.90 3.44
CA VAL A 21 -0.20 -13.89 3.18
C VAL A 21 -0.45 -13.00 4.40
N ASN A 22 -0.41 -13.53 5.62
CA ASN A 22 -0.56 -12.70 6.82
C ASN A 22 0.64 -11.79 7.05
N ALA A 23 1.86 -12.25 6.76
CA ALA A 23 3.04 -11.38 6.76
C ALA A 23 2.88 -10.25 5.72
N ARG A 24 2.32 -10.52 4.53
CA ARG A 24 1.97 -9.48 3.52
C ARG A 24 1.05 -8.43 4.10
N LYS A 25 -0.07 -8.88 4.67
CA LYS A 25 -1.12 -8.00 5.17
C LYS A 25 -0.63 -7.18 6.36
N SER A 26 0.23 -7.73 7.22
CA SER A 26 0.79 -7.01 8.36
C SER A 26 1.62 -5.78 7.97
N PHE A 27 2.16 -5.70 6.74
CA PHE A 27 2.87 -4.52 6.26
C PHE A 27 1.99 -3.59 5.42
N ILE A 28 1.07 -4.14 4.62
CA ILE A 28 0.20 -3.34 3.74
C ILE A 28 -0.94 -2.68 4.52
N VAL A 29 -1.52 -3.37 5.49
CA VAL A 29 -2.68 -2.86 6.26
C VAL A 29 -2.33 -1.59 7.02
N PRO A 30 -1.19 -1.49 7.75
CA PRO A 30 -0.79 -0.23 8.39
C PRO A 30 -0.58 0.91 7.37
N ALA A 31 0.05 0.62 6.23
CA ALA A 31 0.27 1.63 5.18
C ALA A 31 -1.04 2.14 4.59
N PHE A 32 -2.03 1.26 4.41
CA PHE A 32 -3.36 1.63 3.94
C PHE A 32 -4.13 2.45 4.99
N ILE A 33 -4.06 2.06 6.27
CA ILE A 33 -4.66 2.85 7.36
C ILE A 33 -4.01 4.24 7.42
N PHE A 34 -2.69 4.32 7.32
CA PHE A 34 -1.97 5.58 7.27
C PHE A 34 -2.36 6.41 6.06
N PHE A 35 -2.45 5.81 4.87
CA PHE A 35 -2.93 6.46 3.65
C PHE A 35 -4.31 7.09 3.87
N CYS A 36 -5.27 6.31 4.38
CA CYS A 36 -6.63 6.79 4.63
C CYS A 36 -6.62 7.93 5.64
N ALA A 37 -5.93 7.76 6.77
CA ALA A 37 -5.82 8.80 7.79
C ALA A 37 -5.22 10.09 7.21
N TYR A 38 -4.11 9.98 6.47
CA TYR A 38 -3.41 11.11 5.87
C TYR A 38 -4.24 11.82 4.77
N TYR A 39 -4.99 11.06 3.98
CA TYR A 39 -5.92 11.61 2.99
C TYR A 39 -7.04 12.41 3.65
N PHE A 40 -7.63 11.89 4.74
CA PHE A 40 -8.69 12.59 5.47
C PHE A 40 -8.18 13.76 6.32
N THR A 41 -6.89 13.82 6.63
CA THR A 41 -6.29 14.98 7.32
C THR A 41 -6.58 16.29 6.60
N LEU A 42 -6.58 16.32 5.26
CA LEU A 42 -6.83 17.55 4.51
C LEU A 42 -8.25 18.12 4.73
N PRO A 43 -9.35 17.37 4.50
CA PRO A 43 -10.69 17.87 4.79
C PRO A 43 -10.93 18.14 6.27
N VAL A 44 -10.33 17.36 7.18
CA VAL A 44 -10.42 17.61 8.63
C VAL A 44 -9.76 18.95 9.01
N LEU A 45 -8.53 19.21 8.55
CA LEU A 45 -7.86 20.49 8.77
C LEU A 45 -8.56 21.64 8.06
N ALA A 46 -9.10 21.43 6.85
CA ALA A 46 -9.83 22.46 6.13
C ALA A 46 -11.14 22.86 6.85
N GLY A 47 -11.82 21.90 7.50
CA GLY A 47 -13.05 22.16 8.25
C GLY A 47 -12.82 22.79 9.61
N TRP A 48 -11.84 22.31 10.39
CA TRP A 48 -11.57 22.83 11.73
C TRP A 48 -10.60 24.01 11.77
N PHE A 49 -9.61 24.04 10.86
CA PHE A 49 -8.52 25.01 10.85
C PHE A 49 -8.31 25.64 9.46
N PRO A 50 -9.33 26.29 8.88
CA PRO A 50 -9.23 26.92 7.55
C PRO A 50 -8.13 27.98 7.47
N GLU A 51 -7.79 28.64 8.60
CA GLU A 51 -6.72 29.64 8.68
C GLU A 51 -5.33 29.05 8.40
N ILE A 52 -5.07 27.82 8.87
CA ILE A 52 -3.81 27.12 8.58
C ILE A 52 -3.73 26.81 7.09
N MET A 53 -4.82 26.32 6.49
CA MET A 53 -4.86 26.00 5.06
C MET A 53 -4.66 27.21 4.15
N LYS A 54 -5.12 28.40 4.58
CA LYS A 54 -4.94 29.67 3.88
C LYS A 54 -3.57 30.31 4.14
N THR A 55 -2.82 29.83 5.12
CA THR A 55 -1.51 30.38 5.46
C THR A 55 -0.59 30.25 4.25
N LYS A 56 -0.12 31.40 3.76
CA LYS A 56 0.80 31.48 2.62
C LYS A 56 2.20 31.09 3.06
N VAL A 57 2.84 30.22 2.29
CA VAL A 57 4.21 29.74 2.54
C VAL A 57 5.19 30.49 1.64
N ILE A 58 4.97 30.44 0.32
CA ILE A 58 5.82 31.14 -0.67
C ILE A 58 4.94 31.72 -1.78
N GLY A 59 4.84 33.04 -1.85
CA GLY A 59 4.03 33.73 -2.86
C GLY A 59 2.54 33.29 -2.80
N PRO A 60 1.93 32.78 -3.88
CA PRO A 60 0.56 32.28 -3.88
C PRO A 60 0.42 30.85 -3.30
N LEU A 61 1.53 30.15 -3.02
CA LEU A 61 1.48 28.81 -2.43
C LEU A 61 1.08 28.91 -0.96
N ASN A 62 0.03 28.20 -0.60
CA ASN A 62 -0.45 28.05 0.76
C ASN A 62 -0.19 26.62 1.27
N VAL A 63 -0.47 26.38 2.54
CA VAL A 63 -0.30 25.06 3.17
C VAL A 63 -1.13 23.99 2.47
N ALA A 64 -2.33 24.33 1.97
CA ALA A 64 -3.16 23.37 1.23
C ALA A 64 -2.47 22.87 -0.05
N TYR A 65 -1.81 23.75 -0.81
CA TYR A 65 -1.00 23.34 -1.97
C TYR A 65 0.19 22.46 -1.57
N LEU A 66 0.87 22.79 -0.46
CA LEU A 66 1.98 21.98 0.03
C LEU A 66 1.52 20.58 0.45
N PHE A 67 0.35 20.49 1.10
CA PHE A 67 -0.27 19.22 1.47
C PHE A 67 -0.77 18.44 0.25
N ALA A 68 -1.31 19.11 -0.76
CA ALA A 68 -1.67 18.46 -2.01
C ALA A 68 -0.41 17.88 -2.71
N LEU A 69 0.72 18.58 -2.65
CA LEU A 69 1.98 18.08 -3.19
C LEU A 69 2.50 16.86 -2.40
N SER A 70 2.40 16.88 -1.06
CA SER A 70 2.83 15.75 -0.23
C SER A 70 2.01 14.47 -0.48
N GLN A 71 0.75 14.59 -0.95
CA GLN A 71 -0.06 13.44 -1.35
C GLN A 71 0.59 12.63 -2.49
N PHE A 72 1.27 13.28 -3.44
CA PHE A 72 1.97 12.57 -4.52
C PHE A 72 3.13 11.74 -3.98
N PHE A 73 3.96 12.33 -3.11
CA PHE A 73 5.05 11.61 -2.47
C PHE A 73 4.54 10.46 -1.61
N MET A 74 3.45 10.68 -0.88
CA MET A 74 2.79 9.65 -0.09
C MET A 74 2.32 8.48 -0.98
N ALA A 75 1.66 8.76 -2.11
CA ALA A 75 1.23 7.73 -3.05
C ALA A 75 2.43 6.93 -3.62
N TRP A 76 3.52 7.60 -3.97
CA TRP A 76 4.75 6.93 -4.41
C TRP A 76 5.38 6.08 -3.31
N ILE A 77 5.42 6.55 -2.06
CA ILE A 77 5.93 5.75 -0.93
C ILE A 77 5.09 4.48 -0.77
N VAL A 78 3.76 4.58 -0.83
CA VAL A 78 2.88 3.42 -0.75
C VAL A 78 3.11 2.47 -1.93
N ALA A 79 3.26 3.00 -3.15
CA ALA A 79 3.56 2.20 -4.33
C ALA A 79 4.93 1.49 -4.24
N LEU A 80 5.98 2.18 -3.77
CA LEU A 80 7.31 1.61 -3.56
C LEU A 80 7.28 0.53 -2.46
N LEU A 81 6.60 0.80 -1.36
CA LEU A 81 6.37 -0.20 -0.30
C LEU A 81 5.62 -1.42 -0.84
N TYR A 82 4.62 -1.21 -1.71
CA TYR A 82 3.90 -2.28 -2.37
C TYR A 82 4.82 -3.09 -3.29
N VAL A 83 5.61 -2.47 -4.15
CA VAL A 83 6.55 -3.18 -5.06
C VAL A 83 7.59 -3.96 -4.26
N ARG A 84 8.13 -3.35 -3.20
CA ARG A 84 9.08 -4.01 -2.29
C ARG A 84 8.43 -5.21 -1.59
N ALA A 85 7.18 -5.09 -1.17
CA ALA A 85 6.43 -6.23 -0.64
C ALA A 85 6.22 -7.29 -1.74
N ALA A 86 5.70 -6.91 -2.91
CA ALA A 86 5.40 -7.78 -4.05
C ALA A 86 6.60 -8.67 -4.45
N SER A 87 7.79 -8.08 -4.61
CA SER A 87 9.03 -8.81 -4.93
C SER A 87 9.39 -9.91 -3.93
N ARG A 88 9.01 -9.76 -2.65
CA ARG A 88 9.20 -10.79 -1.63
C ARG A 88 8.30 -12.00 -1.86
N PHE A 89 7.11 -11.80 -2.43
CA PHE A 89 6.17 -12.88 -2.76
C PHE A 89 6.52 -13.60 -4.03
N ASP A 90 6.98 -12.88 -5.05
CA ASP A 90 7.45 -13.53 -6.27
C ASP A 90 8.60 -14.50 -5.96
N ARG A 91 9.45 -14.16 -4.98
CA ARG A 91 10.52 -15.04 -4.51
C ARG A 91 10.00 -16.29 -3.79
N MET A 92 8.96 -16.16 -2.97
CA MET A 92 8.37 -17.29 -2.23
C MET A 92 7.49 -18.16 -3.13
N ALA A 93 6.85 -17.57 -4.14
CA ALA A 93 6.11 -18.30 -5.17
C ALA A 93 7.06 -19.15 -6.02
N LYS A 94 8.27 -18.65 -6.35
CA LYS A 94 9.31 -19.43 -7.02
C LYS A 94 9.76 -20.65 -6.21
N GLU A 95 10.00 -20.51 -4.91
CA GLU A 95 10.41 -21.63 -4.05
C GLU A 95 9.35 -22.74 -3.94
N VAL A 96 8.06 -22.40 -3.93
CA VAL A 96 6.97 -23.39 -3.88
C VAL A 96 6.79 -24.12 -5.22
N LEU A 97 7.07 -23.45 -6.34
CA LEU A 97 7.05 -24.06 -7.67
C LEU A 97 8.23 -25.00 -7.89
N GLU A 98 9.44 -24.64 -7.44
CA GLU A 98 10.63 -25.52 -7.55
C GLU A 98 10.52 -26.78 -6.69
N LYS A 99 9.86 -26.73 -5.53
CA LYS A 99 9.70 -27.91 -4.66
C LYS A 99 8.71 -28.97 -5.18
N ASN A 100 7.87 -28.60 -6.14
CA ASN A 100 6.82 -29.47 -6.70
C ASN A 100 7.12 -29.89 -8.15
N HIS A 101 8.36 -29.72 -8.60
CA HIS A 101 8.87 -30.20 -9.88
C HIS A 101 9.97 -31.25 -9.66
#